data_AF-A0AAC9RL96-F1
#
_entry.id   AF-A0AAC9RL96-F1
#
_cell.length_a   1.000
_cell.length_b   1.000
_cell.length_c   1.000
_cell.angle_alpha   90.00
_cell.angle_beta   90.00
_cell.angle_gamma   90.00
#
_symmetry.space_group_name_H-M   'P 1'
#
loop_
_entity.id
_entity.type
_entity.pdbx_description
1 polymer ?
#
loop_
_entity_poly.entity_id
_entity_poly.type
_entity_poly.pdbx_seq_one_letter_code
_entity_poly.pdbx_strand_id
1 'polypeptide(L)' 'MSAATKSQATDLVEYMEKEFGITPHNIDEKLNELKNKFYEKGVIKDERCERVQ' A
#
# COMPACT_ATOMS: atom_id res chain seq x y z
N MET A 1 -18.00 -1.26 -21.91
CA MET A 1 -17.53 -0.41 -20.79
C MET A 1 -17.43 1.02 -21.30
N SER A 2 -18.19 1.95 -20.71
CA SER A 2 -18.29 3.33 -21.22
C SER A 2 -16.97 4.09 -21.03
N ALA A 3 -16.68 5.05 -21.91
CA ALA A 3 -15.45 5.84 -21.86
C ALA A 3 -15.24 6.58 -20.52
N ALA A 4 -16.31 6.88 -19.79
CA ALA A 4 -16.27 7.54 -18.48
C ALA A 4 -15.58 6.72 -17.38
N THR A 5 -15.70 5.38 -17.42
CA THR A 5 -15.05 4.50 -16.42
C THR A 5 -13.55 4.33 -16.68
N LYS A 6 -13.09 4.53 -17.91
CA LYS A 6 -11.66 4.48 -18.25
C LYS A 6 -10.92 5.73 -17.74
N SER A 7 -11.52 6.91 -17.87
CA SER A 7 -10.92 8.18 -17.39
C SER A 7 -10.74 8.19 -15.87
N GLN A 8 -11.73 7.75 -15.11
CA GLN A 8 -11.62 7.73 -13.64
C GLN A 8 -10.55 6.76 -13.13
N ALA A 9 -10.34 5.64 -13.83
CA ALA A 9 -9.31 4.67 -13.45
C ALA A 9 -7.89 5.19 -13.72
N THR A 10 -7.68 5.92 -14.82
CA THR A 10 -6.38 6.54 -15.12
C THR A 10 -6.07 7.67 -14.15
N ASP A 11 -7.05 8.50 -13.81
CA ASP A 11 -6.86 9.63 -12.89
C ASP A 11 -6.48 9.15 -11.48
N LEU A 12 -7.07 8.02 -11.05
CA LEU A 12 -6.74 7.42 -9.75
C LEU A 12 -5.32 6.85 -9.71
N VAL A 13 -4.88 6.19 -10.79
CA VAL A 13 -3.53 5.61 -10.87
C VAL A 13 -2.48 6.72 -10.84
N GLU A 14 -2.66 7.77 -11.64
CA GLU A 14 -1.75 8.92 -11.65
C GLU A 14 -1.70 9.63 -10.29
N TYR A 15 -2.86 9.79 -9.63
CA TYR A 15 -2.93 10.37 -8.29
C TYR A 15 -2.18 9.52 -7.25
N MET A 16 -2.38 8.20 -7.26
CA MET A 16 -1.72 7.28 -6.32
C MET A 16 -0.21 7.24 -6.52
N GLU A 17 0.25 7.29 -7.77
CA GLU A 17 1.68 7.37 -8.10
C GLU A 17 2.28 8.71 -7.68
N LYS A 18 1.59 9.83 -7.94
CA LYS A 18 2.10 11.17 -7.65
C LYS A 18 2.16 11.49 -6.15
N GLU A 19 1.08 11.21 -5.42
CA GLU A 19 0.97 11.60 -4.01
C GLU A 19 1.60 10.57 -3.07
N PHE A 20 1.53 9.28 -3.41
CA PHE A 20 1.96 8.20 -2.53
C PHE A 20 3.11 7.37 -3.09
N GLY A 21 3.51 7.58 -4.35
CA GLY A 21 4.54 6.77 -5.00
C GLY A 21 4.11 5.31 -5.20
N ILE A 22 2.80 5.03 -5.19
CA ILE A 22 2.26 3.68 -5.27
C ILE A 22 1.89 3.39 -6.72
N THR A 23 2.41 2.28 -7.23
CA THR A 23 2.06 1.70 -8.52
C THR A 23 1.55 0.28 -8.31
N PRO A 24 0.81 -0.30 -9.26
CA PRO A 24 0.41 -1.71 -9.18
C PRO A 24 1.58 -2.69 -9.01
N HIS A 25 2.78 -2.29 -9.42
CA HIS A 25 4.00 -3.12 -9.33
C HIS A 25 4.69 -3.07 -7.96
N ASN A 26 4.50 -1.99 -7.18
CA ASN A 26 5.19 -1.79 -5.91
C ASN A 26 4.26 -1.79 -4.69
N ILE A 27 2.96 -2.03 -4.90
CA ILE A 27 1.95 -1.94 -3.84
C ILE A 27 2.24 -2.89 -2.68
N ASP A 28 2.71 -4.10 -2.96
CA ASP A 28 3.05 -5.10 -1.94
C ASP A 28 4.26 -4.66 -1.10
N GLU A 29 5.28 -4.08 -1.73
CA GLU A 29 6.46 -3.54 -1.03
C GLU A 29 6.07 -2.37 -0.14
N LYS A 30 5.26 -1.44 -0.65
CA LYS A 30 4.76 -0.28 0.09
C LYS A 30 3.90 -0.68 1.29
N LEU A 31 3.05 -1.70 1.13
CA LEU A 31 2.27 -2.24 2.23
C LEU A 31 3.17 -2.87 3.30
N ASN A 32 4.22 -3.59 2.92
CA ASN A 32 5.18 -4.15 3.87
C ASN A 32 5.97 -3.06 4.60
N GLU A 33 6.42 -2.00 3.91
CA GLU A 33 7.06 -0.83 4.54
C GLU A 33 6.14 -0.19 5.59
N LEU A 34 4.86 0.02 5.24
CA LEU A 34 3.88 0.62 6.14
C LEU A 34 3.64 -0.26 7.37
N LYS A 35 3.53 -1.57 7.15
CA LYS A 35 3.34 -2.57 8.20
C LYS A 35 4.53 -2.59 9.16
N ASN A 36 5.76 -2.55 8.65
CA ASN A 36 6.98 -2.45 9.46
C ASN A 36 7.01 -1.17 10.29
N LYS A 37 6.65 -0.01 9.72
CA LYS A 37 6.55 1.25 10.47
C LYS A 37 5.52 1.17 11.60
N PHE A 38 4.42 0.46 11.41
CA PHE A 38 3.44 0.26 12.48
C PHE A 38 3.93 -0.68 13.58
N TYR A 39 4.73 -1.70 13.23
CA TYR A 39 5.41 -2.55 14.21
C TYR A 39 6.45 -1.75 15.02
N GLU A 40 7.29 -0.96 14.36
CA GLU A 40 8.28 -0.10 15.04
C GLU A 40 7.62 0.90 16.00
N LYS A 41 6.46 1.44 15.62
CA LYS A 41 5.68 2.35 16.47
C LYS A 41 4.86 1.63 17.55
N GLY A 42 4.88 0.29 17.59
CA GLY A 42 4.11 -0.51 18.53
C GLY A 42 2.58 -0.38 18.37
N VAL A 43 2.11 0.14 17.23
CA VAL A 43 0.69 0.36 16.93
C VAL A 43 -0.01 -0.95 16.58
N ILE A 44 0.74 -1.87 15.96
CA ILE A 44 0.29 -3.23 15.65
C ILE A 44 1.19 -4.18 16.44
N LYS A 45 0.58 -5.15 17.13
CA LYS A 45 1.28 -6.27 17.74
C LYS A 45 1.03 -7.49 16.87
N ASP A 46 2.08 -8.09 16.31
CA ASP A 46 1.94 -9.38 15.64
C ASP A 46 2.04 -10.49 16.67
N GLU A 47 0.90 -11.12 16.99
CA GLU A 47 0.89 -12.33 17.82
C GLU A 47 1.67 -13.50 17.17
N ARG A 48 2.07 -13.38 15.90
CA ARG A 48 2.92 -14.37 15.21
C ARG A 48 4.41 -14.04 15.22
N CYS A 49 4.81 -12.82 15.59
CA CYS A 49 6.24 -12.45 15.67
C CYS A 49 6.89 -12.93 16.98
N GLU A 50 6.10 -13.35 17.98
CA GLU A 50 6.60 -14.03 19.19
C GLU A 50 7.10 -15.48 18.94
N ARG A 51 7.01 -15.97 17.69
CA ARG A 51 7.41 -17.34 17.32
C ARG A 51 8.66 -17.39 16.44
N VAL A 52 9.68 -16.61 16.78
CA VAL A 52 11.07 -16.90 16.39
C VAL A 52 11.96 -16.62 17.60
N GLN A 53 11.98 -17.57 18.54
CA GLN A 53 13.12 -17.81 19.43
C GLN A 53 13.91 -18.98 18.88
#